data_AF-A0A2D9KNS4-F1
#
_entry.id   AF-A0A2D9KNS4-F1
#
_cell.length_a   1.000
_cell.length_b   1.000
_cell.length_c   1.000
_cell.angle_alpha   90.00
_cell.angle_beta   90.00
_cell.angle_gamma   90.00
#
_symmetry.space_group_name_H-M   'P 1'
#
loop_
_entity.id
_entity.type
_entity.pdbx_description
1 polymer ?
#
loop_
_entity_poly.entity_id
_entity_poly.type
_entity_poly.pdbx_seq_one_letter_code
_entity_poly.pdbx_strand_id
1 'polypeptide(L)'
;MINRLEKQKTQEKIHQATLSSSLRKQETRTKIQLGGLLLKSGLADCFDIFPGDDLQLDPEKHQLAMSLLGALIDLKNTAEKDPDLYNYWLSLGLKKING
;
A
#
# COMPACT_ATOMS: atom_id res chain seq x y z
N MET A 1 -3.35 30.97 37.11
CA MET A 1 -4.19 29.97 36.39
C MET A 1 -3.86 29.85 34.91
N ILE A 2 -3.42 30.95 34.25
CA ILE A 2 -3.09 31.00 32.81
C ILE A 2 -2.00 29.99 32.37
N ASN A 3 -0.89 29.85 33.11
CA ASN A 3 0.19 28.91 32.77
C ASN A 3 -0.20 27.42 32.72
N ARG A 4 -1.25 26.99 33.44
CA ARG A 4 -1.71 25.59 33.39
C ARG A 4 -2.52 25.30 32.12
N LEU A 5 -3.33 26.27 31.68
CA LEU A 5 -4.15 26.16 30.47
C LEU A 5 -3.28 26.16 29.21
N GLU A 6 -2.24 26.99 29.16
CA GLU A 6 -1.29 27.00 28.03
C GLU A 6 -0.47 25.71 27.96
N LYS A 7 -0.07 25.17 29.12
CA LYS A 7 0.62 23.89 29.21
C LYS A 7 -0.25 22.72 28.74
N GLN A 8 -1.54 22.70 29.09
CA GLN A 8 -2.50 21.70 28.60
C GLN A 8 -2.69 21.80 27.07
N LYS A 9 -2.91 23.00 26.53
CA LYS A 9 -3.04 23.21 25.08
C LYS A 9 -1.79 22.77 24.31
N THR A 10 -0.61 22.97 24.88
CA THR A 10 0.66 22.54 24.27
C THR A 10 0.78 21.02 24.27
N GLN A 11 0.40 20.36 25.37
CA GLN A 11 0.39 18.89 25.46
C GLN A 11 -0.60 18.26 24.49
N GLU A 12 -1.80 18.84 24.34
CA GLU A 12 -2.81 18.40 23.37
C GLU A 12 -2.31 18.51 21.93
N LYS A 13 -1.65 19.63 21.57
CA LYS A 13 -1.05 19.81 20.23
C LYS A 13 0.07 18.80 19.96
N ILE A 14 0.94 18.55 20.93
CA ILE A 14 2.02 17.53 20.81
C ILE A 14 1.42 16.13 20.64
N HIS A 15 0.38 15.81 21.40
CA HIS A 15 -0.31 14.53 21.31
C HIS A 15 -0.98 14.35 19.94
N GLN A 16 -1.69 15.35 19.43
CA GLN A 16 -2.27 15.34 18.08
C GLN A 16 -1.21 15.21 16.98
N ALA A 17 -0.10 15.95 17.09
CA ALA A 17 1.01 15.83 16.14
C ALA A 17 1.65 14.43 16.18
N THR A 18 1.77 13.84 17.37
CA THR A 18 2.30 12.49 17.56
C THR A 18 1.37 11.45 16.94
N LEU A 19 0.05 11.55 17.17
CA LEU A 19 -0.95 10.68 16.56
C LEU A 19 -0.91 10.79 15.02
N SER A 20 -0.89 12.02 14.49
CA SER A 20 -0.74 12.27 13.05
C SER A 20 0.53 11.63 12.49
N SER A 21 1.66 11.75 13.19
CA SER A 21 2.92 11.13 12.78
C SER A 21 2.87 9.60 12.80
N SER A 22 2.19 9.02 13.79
CA SER A 22 2.02 7.57 13.91
C SER A 22 1.16 7.01 12.77
N LEU A 23 0.04 7.68 12.45
CA LEU A 23 -0.83 7.31 11.34
C LEU A 23 -0.08 7.36 10.00
N ARG A 24 0.71 8.42 9.74
CA ARG A 24 1.53 8.51 8.52
C ARG A 24 2.56 7.38 8.42
N LYS A 25 3.18 6.99 9.53
CA LYS A 25 4.12 5.85 9.55
C LYS A 25 3.42 4.53 9.25
N GLN A 26 2.21 4.32 9.77
CA GLN A 26 1.41 3.14 9.48
C GLN A 26 1.01 3.09 8.00
N GLU A 27 0.49 4.20 7.46
CA GLU A 27 0.13 4.32 6.06
C GLU A 27 1.33 4.04 5.13
N THR A 28 2.50 4.63 5.45
CA THR A 28 3.74 4.39 4.69
C THR A 28 4.12 2.91 4.73
N ARG A 29 4.02 2.26 5.89
CA ARG A 29 4.31 0.83 6.02
C ARG A 29 3.36 -0.02 5.18
N THR A 30 2.06 0.29 5.18
CA THR A 30 1.08 -0.41 4.34
C THR A 30 1.42 -0.26 2.86
N LYS A 31 1.71 0.97 2.39
CA LYS A 31 2.11 1.20 0.99
C LYS A 31 3.36 0.40 0.60
N ILE A 32 4.37 0.40 1.45
CA ILE A 32 5.60 -0.39 1.24
C ILE A 32 5.30 -1.89 1.20
N GLN A 33 4.48 -2.39 2.12
CA GLN A 33 4.11 -3.80 2.16
C GLN A 33 3.32 -4.23 0.92
N LEU A 34 2.35 -3.42 0.47
CA LEU A 34 1.60 -3.68 -0.76
C LEU A 34 2.52 -3.69 -1.99
N GLY A 35 3.43 -2.71 -2.11
CA GLY A 35 4.46 -2.72 -3.16
C GLY A 35 5.33 -3.98 -3.10
N GLY A 36 5.76 -4.39 -1.89
CA GLY A 36 6.51 -5.62 -1.69
C GLY A 36 5.76 -6.89 -2.11
N LEU A 37 4.43 -6.93 -1.95
CA LEU A 37 3.61 -8.05 -2.43
C LEU A 37 3.57 -8.12 -3.95
N LEU A 38 3.45 -6.97 -4.64
CA LEU A 38 3.48 -6.91 -6.11
C LEU A 38 4.81 -7.39 -6.69
N LEU A 39 5.92 -7.03 -6.05
CA LEU A 39 7.26 -7.49 -6.43
C LEU A 39 7.42 -9.00 -6.15
N LYS A 40 7.03 -9.46 -4.96
CA LYS A 40 7.21 -10.87 -4.54
C LYS A 40 6.34 -11.85 -5.34
N SER A 41 5.18 -11.40 -5.84
CA SER A 41 4.33 -12.22 -6.70
C SER A 41 4.87 -12.38 -8.13
N GLY A 42 5.86 -11.56 -8.52
CA GLY A 42 6.32 -11.44 -9.91
C GLY A 42 5.37 -10.63 -10.79
N LEU A 43 4.31 -10.03 -10.22
CA LEU A 43 3.33 -9.27 -11.00
C LEU A 43 3.96 -8.01 -11.57
N ALA A 44 4.83 -7.32 -10.83
CA ALA A 44 5.53 -6.14 -11.35
C ALA A 44 6.40 -6.47 -12.57
N ASP A 45 7.08 -7.62 -12.55
CA ASP A 45 7.94 -8.08 -13.65
C ASP A 45 7.13 -8.31 -14.94
N CYS A 46 5.88 -8.81 -14.83
CA CYS A 46 4.98 -8.98 -15.98
C CYS A 46 4.62 -7.66 -16.70
N PHE A 47 4.81 -6.52 -16.04
CA PHE A 47 4.57 -5.18 -16.60
C PHE A 47 5.87 -4.41 -16.84
N ASP A 48 7.03 -5.06 -16.79
CA ASP A 48 8.36 -4.43 -16.94
C ASP A 48 8.60 -3.27 -15.95
N ILE A 49 8.06 -3.42 -14.72
CA ILE A 49 8.22 -2.46 -13.61
C ILE A 49 9.27 -3.00 -12.64
N PHE A 50 10.33 -2.24 -12.43
CA PHE A 50 11.44 -2.62 -11.57
C PHE A 50 11.67 -1.63 -10.42
N PRO A 51 12.26 -2.07 -9.30
CA PRO A 51 12.66 -1.17 -8.23
C PRO A 51 13.61 -0.07 -8.74
N GLY A 52 13.25 1.18 -8.48
CA GLY A 52 14.00 2.35 -8.94
C GLY A 52 13.39 3.07 -10.14
N ASP A 53 12.41 2.46 -10.82
CA ASP A 53 11.64 3.13 -11.85
C ASP A 53 10.83 4.30 -11.27
N ASP A 54 10.83 5.44 -11.97
CA ASP A 54 9.98 6.58 -11.65
C ASP A 54 8.61 6.43 -12.34
N LEU A 55 7.71 5.70 -11.70
CA LEU A 55 6.35 5.42 -12.21
C LEU A 55 5.45 6.67 -12.31
N GLN A 56 5.93 7.84 -11.89
CA GLN A 56 5.17 9.08 -11.89
C GLN A 56 5.66 10.05 -12.96
N LEU A 57 6.96 10.33 -13.01
CA LEU A 57 7.52 11.38 -13.86
C LEU A 57 8.02 10.87 -15.20
N ASP A 58 8.40 9.59 -15.29
CA ASP A 58 8.78 8.98 -16.56
C ASP A 58 7.50 8.58 -17.33
N PRO A 59 7.24 9.18 -18.52
CA PRO A 59 6.03 8.91 -19.28
C PRO A 59 5.86 7.46 -19.72
N GLU A 60 6.94 6.74 -20.03
CA GLU A 60 6.88 5.34 -20.45
C GLU A 60 6.53 4.45 -19.26
N LYS A 61 7.22 4.68 -18.13
CA LYS A 61 6.96 3.97 -16.87
C LYS A 61 5.58 4.29 -16.31
N HIS A 62 5.08 5.50 -16.52
CA HIS A 62 3.72 5.87 -16.17
C HIS A 62 2.67 5.04 -16.93
N GLN A 63 2.87 4.80 -18.23
CA GLN A 63 1.97 3.96 -19.01
C GLN A 63 1.92 2.52 -18.47
N LEU A 64 3.08 1.94 -18.13
CA LEU A 64 3.15 0.61 -17.50
C LEU A 64 2.40 0.58 -16.16
N ALA A 65 2.54 1.64 -15.35
CA ALA A 65 1.81 1.78 -14.10
C ALA A 65 0.29 1.86 -14.31
N MET A 66 -0.18 2.53 -15.37
CA MET A 66 -1.60 2.56 -15.75
C MET A 66 -2.11 1.20 -16.21
N SER A 67 -1.29 0.44 -16.96
CA SER A 67 -1.62 -0.94 -17.34
C SER A 67 -1.75 -1.85 -16.11
N LEU A 68 -0.82 -1.76 -15.15
CA LEU A 68 -0.90 -2.48 -13.89
C LEU A 68 -2.18 -2.13 -13.12
N LEU A 69 -2.53 -0.84 -13.05
CA LEU A 69 -3.77 -0.39 -12.42
C LEU A 69 -5.00 -1.01 -13.09
N GLY A 70 -5.03 -1.05 -14.42
CA GLY A 70 -6.11 -1.70 -15.18
C GLY A 70 -6.27 -3.18 -14.82
N ALA A 71 -5.17 -3.92 -14.76
CA ALA A 71 -5.19 -5.34 -14.39
C ALA A 71 -5.68 -5.56 -12.94
N LEU A 72 -5.28 -4.70 -12.00
CA LEU A 72 -5.75 -4.77 -10.61
C LEU A 72 -7.24 -4.47 -10.49
N ILE A 73 -7.78 -3.54 -11.29
CA ILE A 73 -9.22 -3.27 -11.36
C ILE A 73 -9.98 -4.49 -11.89
N ASP A 74 -9.47 -5.13 -12.95
CA ASP A 74 -10.09 -6.34 -13.50
C ASP A 74 -10.07 -7.51 -12.51
N LEU A 75 -8.94 -7.71 -11.81
CA LEU A 75 -8.81 -8.69 -10.74
C LEU A 75 -9.82 -8.44 -9.61
N LYS A 76 -9.94 -7.19 -9.16
CA LYS A 76 -10.92 -6.78 -8.14
C LYS A 76 -12.36 -7.08 -8.60
N ASN A 77 -12.69 -6.75 -9.84
CA ASN A 77 -14.04 -6.99 -10.37
C ASN A 77 -14.35 -8.48 -10.52
N THR A 78 -13.33 -9.29 -10.83
CA THR A 78 -13.44 -10.75 -10.85
C THR A 78 -13.65 -11.29 -9.44
N ALA A 79 -12.90 -10.80 -8.45
CA ALA A 79 -13.02 -11.18 -7.04
C ALA A 79 -14.44 -10.94 -6.47
N GLU A 80 -15.08 -9.83 -6.86
CA GLU A 80 -16.43 -9.51 -6.39
C GLU A 80 -17.51 -10.43 -6.94
N LYS A 81 -17.26 -11.06 -8.09
CA LYS A 81 -18.20 -11.97 -8.75
C LYS A 81 -18.08 -13.42 -8.27
N ASP A 82 -16.95 -13.77 -7.67
CA ASP A 82 -16.68 -15.12 -7.18
C ASP A 82 -16.10 -15.07 -5.75
N PRO A 83 -16.96 -15.24 -4.72
CA PRO A 83 -16.55 -15.22 -3.32
C PRO A 83 -15.51 -16.28 -2.94
N ASP A 84 -15.39 -17.39 -3.70
CA ASP A 84 -14.46 -18.48 -3.39
C ASP A 84 -13.02 -18.15 -3.80
N LEU A 85 -12.82 -17.15 -4.67
CA LEU A 85 -11.48 -16.73 -5.11
C LEU A 85 -10.59 -16.28 -3.96
N TYR A 86 -11.14 -15.64 -2.92
CA TYR A 86 -10.34 -15.21 -1.77
C TYR A 86 -9.73 -16.41 -1.03
N ASN A 87 -10.49 -17.50 -0.86
CA ASN A 87 -9.99 -18.73 -0.23
C ASN A 87 -8.91 -19.39 -1.09
N TYR A 88 -9.13 -19.42 -2.41
CA TYR A 88 -8.14 -19.92 -3.36
C TYR A 88 -6.82 -19.11 -3.29
N TRP A 89 -6.89 -17.78 -3.33
CA TRP A 89 -5.71 -16.91 -3.26
C TRP A 89 -4.98 -17.01 -1.91
N LEU A 90 -5.73 -17.16 -0.81
CA LEU A 90 -5.12 -17.45 0.49
C LEU A 90 -4.28 -18.73 0.42
N SER A 91 -4.82 -19.79 -0.19
CA SER A 91 -4.09 -21.05 -0.36
C SER A 91 -2.81 -20.89 -1.20
N LEU A 92 -2.85 -20.07 -2.26
CA LEU A 92 -1.68 -19.76 -3.09
C LEU A 92 -0.61 -18.98 -2.30
N GLY A 93 -1.03 -17.94 -1.57
CA GLY A 93 -0.14 -17.12 -0.77
C GLY A 93 0.58 -17.92 0.31
N LEU A 94 -0.15 -18.79 1.02
CA LEU A 94 0.44 -19.68 2.03
C LEU A 94 1.45 -20.67 1.42
N LYS A 95 1.16 -21.24 0.25
CA LYS A 95 2.10 -22.12 -0.47
C LYS A 95 3.38 -21.38 -0.87
N LYS A 96 3.28 -20.13 -1.34
CA LYS A 96 4.42 -19.31 -1.77
C LYS A 96 5.33 -18.87 -0.61
N ILE A 97 4.82 -18.82 0.62
CA ILE A 97 5.61 -18.48 1.81
C ILE A 97 6.30 -19.72 2.40
N ASN A 98 5.64 -20.87 2.32
CA ASN A 98 6.10 -22.11 2.97
C ASN A 98 6.91 -23.03 2.06
N GLY A 99 6.90 -22.80 0.75
CA GLY A 99 7.75 -23.49 -0.23
C GLY A 99 8.93 -22.62 -0.63
#